data_AF-A0A8T1VZ46-F1
#
_entry.id   AF-A0A8T1VZ46-F1
#
_cell.length_a   1.000
_cell.length_b   1.000
_cell.length_c   1.000
_cell.angle_alpha   90.00
_cell.angle_beta   90.00
_cell.angle_gamma   90.00
#
_symmetry.space_group_name_H-M   'P 1'
#
loop_
_entity.id
_entity.type
_entity.pdbx_description
1 polymer ?
#
loop_
_entity_poly.entity_id
_entity_poly.type
_entity_poly.pdbx_seq_one_letter_code
_entity_poly.pdbx_strand_id
1 'polypeptide(L)'
;MAETKEVLRMYRRILKLAQRYPSVKRASIIRDIKTEFHANKDLADAQKIREELASVRAGIKELSMYASLHPSLPNWSVEVGRDAIQPPPPVHGAKVVGKEE
;
A
#
# COMPACT_ATOMS: atom_id res chain seq x y z
N MET A 1 26.89 5.41 -4.30
CA MET A 1 27.16 6.39 -3.21
C MET A 1 25.87 6.91 -2.57
N ALA A 2 25.18 7.90 -3.15
CA ALA A 2 23.96 8.48 -2.55
C ALA A 2 22.79 7.48 -2.56
N GLU A 3 22.51 6.92 -3.73
CA GLU A 3 21.53 5.84 -3.98
C GLU A 3 21.70 4.64 -3.05
N THR A 4 22.94 4.20 -2.82
CA THR A 4 23.28 3.14 -1.84
C THR A 4 22.80 3.45 -0.41
N LYS A 5 22.84 4.72 0.00
CA LYS A 5 22.29 5.17 1.30
C LYS A 5 20.77 5.24 1.28
N GLU A 6 20.15 5.52 0.12
CA GLU A 6 18.69 5.50 -0.04
C GLU A 6 18.13 4.07 0.04
N VAL A 7 18.69 3.13 -0.72
CA VAL A 7 18.36 1.69 -0.68
C VAL A 7 18.39 1.17 0.77
N LEU A 8 19.47 1.44 1.51
CA LEU A 8 19.59 1.01 2.91
C LEU A 8 18.59 1.71 3.85
N ARG A 9 18.19 2.97 3.58
CA ARG A 9 17.13 3.64 4.34
C ARG A 9 15.75 3.05 4.05
N MET A 10 15.47 2.71 2.79
CA MET A 10 14.20 2.09 2.40
C MET A 10 14.06 0.66 2.92
N TYR A 11 15.10 -0.17 2.77
CA TYR A 11 15.16 -1.53 3.35
C TYR A 11 14.83 -1.53 4.85
N ARG A 12 15.46 -0.62 5.62
CA ARG A 12 15.20 -0.44 7.06
C ARG A 12 13.79 0.09 7.35
N ARG A 13 13.18 0.86 6.43
CA ARG A 13 11.81 1.39 6.59
C ARG A 13 10.76 0.33 6.29
N ILE A 14 10.86 -0.37 5.16
CA ILE A 14 9.89 -1.39 4.75
C ILE A 14 9.87 -2.57 5.74
N LEU A 15 11.03 -3.02 6.23
CA LEU A 15 11.09 -4.06 7.27
C LEU A 15 10.44 -3.61 8.59
N LYS A 16 10.62 -2.34 9.02
CA LYS A 16 9.98 -1.81 10.25
C LYS A 16 8.45 -1.72 10.12
N LEU A 17 7.93 -1.48 8.91
CA LEU A 17 6.49 -1.48 8.64
C LEU A 17 5.95 -2.92 8.59
N ALA A 18 6.63 -3.82 7.86
CA ALA A 18 6.29 -5.24 7.80
C ALA A 18 6.27 -5.89 9.21
N GLN A 19 7.22 -5.56 10.08
CA GLN A 19 7.24 -5.99 11.49
C GLN A 19 5.98 -5.62 12.29
N ARG A 20 5.32 -4.51 11.94
CA ARG A 20 4.10 -4.02 12.61
C ARG A 20 2.81 -4.41 11.88
N TYR A 21 2.92 -5.01 10.69
CA TYR A 21 1.78 -5.33 9.84
C TYR A 21 0.85 -6.37 10.49
N PRO A 22 -0.46 -6.08 10.67
CA PRO A 22 -1.40 -6.94 11.38
C PRO A 22 -1.91 -8.10 10.50
N SER A 23 -1.02 -9.03 10.12
CA SER A 23 -1.36 -10.19 9.29
C SER A 23 -0.64 -11.46 9.72
N VAL A 24 -1.32 -12.60 9.63
CA VAL A 24 -0.71 -13.94 9.77
C VAL A 24 0.40 -14.19 8.74
N LYS A 25 0.33 -13.55 7.55
CA LYS A 25 1.36 -13.65 6.51
C LYS A 25 2.61 -12.80 6.79
N ARG A 26 2.65 -11.99 7.86
CA ARG A 26 3.78 -11.12 8.24
C ARG A 26 5.14 -11.83 8.19
N ALA A 27 5.21 -13.06 8.68
CA ALA A 27 6.46 -13.82 8.70
C ALA A 27 6.96 -14.19 7.29
N SER A 28 6.07 -14.35 6.30
CA SER A 28 6.49 -14.49 4.90
C SER A 28 6.92 -13.15 4.34
N ILE A 29 6.08 -12.11 4.43
CA ILE A 29 6.38 -10.76 3.91
C ILE A 29 7.78 -10.27 4.34
N ILE A 30 8.18 -10.52 5.60
CA ILE A 30 9.51 -10.18 6.12
C ILE A 30 10.66 -11.02 5.52
N ARG A 31 10.43 -12.30 5.17
CA ARG A 31 11.40 -13.12 4.42
C ARG A 31 11.46 -12.69 2.96
N ASP A 32 10.31 -12.49 2.34
CA ASP A 32 10.16 -12.28 0.90
C ASP A 32 10.88 -10.97 0.51
N ILE A 33 10.65 -9.88 1.28
CA ILE A 33 11.44 -8.63 1.22
C ILE A 33 12.95 -8.86 1.40
N LYS A 34 13.38 -9.76 2.31
CA LYS A 34 14.82 -10.03 2.51
C LYS A 34 15.43 -10.79 1.33
N THR A 35 14.67 -11.70 0.72
CA THR A 35 15.08 -12.48 -0.45
C THR A 35 15.27 -11.56 -1.65
N GLU A 36 14.30 -10.70 -1.95
CA GLU A 36 14.35 -9.71 -3.03
C GLU A 36 15.56 -8.76 -2.89
N PHE A 37 15.73 -8.14 -1.72
CA PHE A 37 16.88 -7.27 -1.44
C PHE A 37 18.23 -8.01 -1.42
N HIS A 38 18.26 -9.33 -1.24
CA HIS A 38 19.50 -10.11 -1.35
C HIS A 38 19.79 -10.52 -2.80
N ALA A 39 18.76 -10.87 -3.59
CA ALA A 39 18.90 -11.18 -5.01
C ALA A 39 19.40 -9.96 -5.80
N ASN A 40 18.81 -8.79 -5.52
CA ASN A 40 19.17 -7.53 -6.18
C ASN A 40 20.39 -6.81 -5.58
N LYS A 41 21.16 -7.46 -4.69
CA LYS A 41 22.30 -6.81 -3.99
C LYS A 41 23.44 -6.37 -4.93
N ASP A 42 23.65 -7.11 -6.02
CA ASP A 42 24.72 -6.91 -7.01
C ASP A 42 24.20 -6.21 -8.28
N LEU A 43 22.96 -5.69 -8.24
CA LEU A 43 22.32 -5.02 -9.37
C LEU A 43 23.03 -3.68 -9.66
N ALA A 44 23.70 -3.60 -10.82
CA ALA A 44 24.41 -2.40 -11.29
C ALA A 44 23.63 -1.57 -12.34
N ASP A 45 22.47 -2.07 -12.77
CA ASP A 45 21.63 -1.44 -13.80
C ASP A 45 20.80 -0.28 -13.20
N ALA A 46 21.22 0.96 -13.47
CA ALA A 46 20.59 2.16 -12.94
C ALA A 46 19.13 2.37 -13.37
N GLN A 47 18.64 1.71 -14.42
CA GLN A 47 17.20 1.75 -14.74
C GLN A 47 16.43 0.81 -13.81
N LYS A 48 16.90 -0.44 -13.67
CA LYS A 48 16.26 -1.43 -12.78
C LYS A 48 16.32 -1.01 -11.32
N ILE A 49 17.42 -0.39 -10.85
CA ILE A 49 17.49 0.16 -9.48
C ILE A 49 16.37 1.18 -9.24
N ARG A 50 16.03 2.02 -10.22
CA ARG A 50 14.92 2.99 -10.10
C ARG A 50 13.55 2.31 -10.10
N GLU A 51 13.37 1.26 -10.89
CA GLU A 51 12.13 0.46 -10.94
C GLU A 51 11.90 -0.28 -9.61
N GLU A 52 12.92 -0.95 -9.08
CA GLU A 52 12.92 -1.60 -7.77
C GLU A 52 12.66 -0.59 -6.63
N LEU A 53 13.31 0.58 -6.65
CA LEU A 53 13.04 1.65 -5.69
C LEU A 53 11.61 2.20 -5.80
N ALA A 54 10.99 2.19 -6.98
CA ALA A 54 9.58 2.56 -7.15
C ALA A 54 8.64 1.50 -6.53
N SER A 55 8.89 0.21 -6.78
CA SER A 55 8.17 -0.91 -6.15
C SER A 55 8.28 -0.86 -4.61
N VAL A 56 9.47 -0.62 -4.08
CA VAL A 56 9.71 -0.47 -2.63
C VAL A 56 8.99 0.76 -2.05
N ARG A 57 8.92 1.87 -2.79
CA ARG A 57 8.12 3.05 -2.39
C ARG A 57 6.61 2.74 -2.34
N ALA A 58 6.10 1.95 -3.29
CA ALA A 58 4.70 1.50 -3.29
C ALA A 58 4.40 0.57 -2.09
N GLY A 59 5.23 -0.46 -1.86
CA GLY A 59 5.09 -1.35 -0.72
C GLY A 59 5.23 -0.64 0.64
N ILE A 60 6.07 0.40 0.74
CA ILE A 60 6.14 1.28 1.91
C ILE A 60 4.82 2.05 2.12
N LYS A 61 4.19 2.56 1.05
CA LYS A 61 2.88 3.25 1.14
C LYS A 61 1.82 2.28 1.68
N GLU A 62 1.64 1.13 1.02
CA GLU A 62 0.65 0.12 1.40
C GLU A 62 0.85 -0.38 2.83
N LEU A 63 2.05 -0.86 3.18
CA LEU A 63 2.33 -1.33 4.54
C LEU A 63 2.15 -0.23 5.59
N SER A 64 2.36 1.05 5.26
CA SER A 64 2.16 2.17 6.20
C SER A 64 0.69 2.48 6.51
N MET A 65 -0.23 2.19 5.59
CA MET A 65 -1.68 2.31 5.84
C MET A 65 -2.09 1.37 6.98
N TYR A 66 -1.59 0.13 6.96
CA TYR A 66 -2.01 -0.91 7.91
C TYR A 66 -1.10 -1.07 9.14
N ALA A 67 0.18 -0.69 9.08
CA ALA A 67 1.09 -0.72 10.23
C ALA A 67 0.71 0.28 11.34
N SER A 68 -0.26 1.16 11.08
CA SER A 68 -0.85 2.09 12.04
C SER A 68 -2.01 1.46 12.83
N LEU A 69 -2.64 0.38 12.35
CA LEU A 69 -3.62 -0.41 13.10
C LEU A 69 -2.92 -1.48 13.95
N HIS A 70 -2.03 -1.03 14.83
CA HIS A 70 -1.67 -1.85 15.98
C HIS A 70 -2.68 -1.55 17.11
N PRO A 71 -3.32 -2.55 17.75
CA PRO A 71 -4.38 -2.31 18.74
C PRO A 71 -3.92 -1.59 20.04
N SER A 72 -2.65 -1.23 20.14
CA SER A 72 -2.10 -0.34 21.17
C SER A 72 -2.03 1.14 20.77
N LEU A 73 -2.60 1.53 19.63
CA LEU A 73 -2.65 2.91 19.13
C LEU A 73 -4.12 3.41 19.20
N PRO A 74 -4.45 4.50 19.93
CA PRO A 74 -5.83 4.68 20.42
C PRO A 74 -6.88 5.08 19.38
N ASN A 75 -6.48 5.48 18.18
CA ASN A 75 -7.32 6.22 17.25
C ASN A 75 -6.84 6.08 15.80
N TRP A 76 -7.54 5.26 15.02
CA TRP A 76 -7.44 5.19 13.57
C TRP A 76 -8.77 4.71 12.99
N SER A 77 -9.01 4.95 11.70
CA SER A 77 -10.14 4.44 10.93
C SER A 77 -9.67 4.14 9.50
N VAL A 78 -10.29 3.17 8.84
CA VAL A 78 -10.09 2.95 7.39
C VAL A 78 -11.32 3.38 6.61
N GLU A 79 -11.12 4.38 5.77
CA GLU A 79 -11.84 4.46 4.51
C GLU A 79 -11.10 3.54 3.52
N VAL A 80 -11.54 2.28 3.41
CA VAL A 80 -11.12 1.40 2.31
C VAL A 80 -11.85 1.86 1.05
N GLY A 81 -11.37 2.95 0.46
CA GLY A 81 -11.85 3.47 -0.81
C GLY A 81 -11.67 2.44 -1.92
N ARG A 82 -12.73 1.67 -2.21
CA ARG A 82 -12.87 0.90 -3.44
C ARG A 82 -13.27 1.88 -4.54
N ASP A 83 -12.30 2.37 -5.32
CA ASP A 83 -12.57 3.18 -6.51
C ASP A 83 -13.18 2.33 -7.64
N ALA A 84 -14.47 1.98 -7.49
CA ALA A 84 -15.38 1.61 -8.57
C ALA A 84 -16.84 1.62 -8.05
N ILE A 85 -17.77 2.07 -8.90
CA ILE A 85 -19.22 2.07 -8.67
C ILE A 85 -19.68 3.00 -7.53
N GLN A 86 -19.68 4.31 -7.80
CA GLN A 86 -20.90 5.06 -7.46
C GLN A 86 -22.04 4.50 -8.33
N PRO A 87 -23.19 4.09 -7.77
CA PRO A 87 -24.42 4.11 -8.55
C PRO A 87 -24.71 5.57 -8.94
N PRO A 88 -25.25 5.84 -10.14
CA PRO A 88 -25.57 7.21 -10.54
C PRO A 88 -26.57 7.84 -9.56
N PRO A 89 -26.50 9.17 -9.33
CA PRO A 89 -27.37 9.84 -8.37
C PRO A 89 -28.85 9.64 -8.74
N PRO A 90 -29.75 9.43 -7.76
CA PRO A 90 -31.16 9.21 -8.03
C PRO A 90 -31.77 10.47 -8.65
N VAL A 91 -32.14 10.38 -9.93
CA VAL A 91 -32.73 11.46 -10.72
C VAL A 91 -34.14 11.81 -10.23
N HIS A 92 -34.20 12.65 -9.21
CA HIS A 92 -35.42 13.24 -8.66
C HIS A 92 -36.02 14.24 -9.67
N GLY A 93 -36.63 13.72 -10.74
CA GLY A 93 -37.19 14.51 -11.84
C GLY A 93 -38.26 13.79 -12.69
N ALA A 94 -38.54 12.50 -12.43
CA ALA A 94 -39.58 11.75 -13.15
C ALA A 94 -40.99 12.11 -12.64
N LYS A 95 -41.54 13.25 -13.09
CA LYS A 95 -42.92 13.67 -12.80
C LYS A 95 -43.93 12.82 -13.60
N VAL A 96 -44.15 11.59 -13.17
CA VAL A 96 -45.24 10.73 -13.68
C VAL A 96 -46.58 11.13 -13.08
N VAL A 97 -47.21 12.18 -13.63
CA VAL A 97 -48.65 12.42 -13.42
C VAL A 97 -49.41 11.58 -14.45
N GLY A 98 -49.54 10.29 -14.16
CA GLY A 98 -50.67 9.52 -14.68
C GLY A 98 -51.88 9.87 -13.83
N LYS A 99 -52.94 10.36 -14.47
CA LYS A 99 -54.25 10.53 -13.83
C LYS A 99 -55.28 9.76 -14.67
N GLU A 100 -55.62 8.57 -14.19
CA GLU A 100 -56.79 7.83 -14.64
C GLU A 100 -57.99 8.22 -13.75
N GLU A 101 -59.20 8.02 -14.30
CA GLU A 101 -60.50 8.56 -13.83
C GLU A 101 -60.69 10.09 -13.99
#